data_AF-A0A316PX91-F1
#
_entry.id   AF-A0A316PX91-F1
#
_cell.length_a   1.000
_cell.length_b   1.000
_cell.length_c   1.000
_cell.angle_alpha   90.00
_cell.angle_beta   90.00
_cell.angle_gamma   90.00
#
_symmetry.space_group_name_H-M   'P 1'
#
loop_
_entity.id
_entity.type
_entity.pdbx_description
1 polymer ?
#
loop_
_entity_poly.entity_id
_entity_poly.type
_entity_poly.pdbx_seq_one_letter_code
_entity_poly.pdbx_strand_id
1 'polypeptide(L)'
;MYELMQAGPCSYYMDCPSKVGFIVRGDEVCLVDTGGDKDAGKKALRLAQGRGWRVKLVLNTHSHADHIGGNRLVQQRTGAPVYAPGIEADFVRWPVLEPATAWGGCPPRALRGKFWMAQPSDALPAEGAALPQGIDLLRLDGHAPAHMAVKAPDGVWFVGDAVIGEATLQKYHISFLYDIGAFLHSLEVLEALPGTAFVPAHAPTVQDIRPLVQANRAACEEVAARILEICRAPHTDGGVLKALFDGYGLTLDMEQHAICGATVRSYFAYLEEKGLLAHEVCENRLVWRTREGCA
;
A
#
# COMPACT_ATOMS: atom_id res chain seq x y z
N MET A 1 16.51 -3.77 -14.42
CA MET A 1 15.22 -3.60 -15.11
C MET A 1 14.63 -2.28 -14.67
N TYR A 2 14.50 -1.35 -15.61
CA TYR A 2 13.80 -0.07 -15.51
C TYR A 2 13.30 0.21 -16.93
N GLU A 3 12.40 -0.65 -17.40
CA GLU A 3 11.94 -0.69 -18.79
C GLU A 3 10.51 -0.16 -18.88
N LEU A 4 10.19 0.56 -19.95
CA LEU A 4 8.86 1.10 -20.16
C LEU A 4 7.99 0.07 -20.89
N MET A 5 7.03 -0.48 -20.18
CA MET A 5 6.07 -1.46 -20.67
C MET A 5 4.75 -0.77 -21.02
N GLN A 6 4.05 -1.27 -22.04
CA GLN A 6 2.76 -0.75 -22.44
C GLN A 6 1.63 -1.64 -21.88
N ALA A 7 0.72 -1.05 -21.12
CA ALA A 7 -0.47 -1.73 -20.56
C ALA A 7 -1.75 -1.44 -21.37
N GLY A 8 -1.78 -0.32 -22.10
CA GLY A 8 -2.89 0.08 -22.95
C GLY A 8 -2.51 1.12 -24.01
N PRO A 9 -3.45 1.57 -24.85
CA PRO A 9 -3.24 2.61 -25.85
C PRO A 9 -2.59 3.90 -25.33
N CYS A 10 -2.95 4.36 -24.13
CA CYS A 10 -2.38 5.56 -23.50
C CYS A 10 -1.74 5.29 -22.14
N SER A 11 -1.67 4.03 -21.73
CA SER A 11 -1.22 3.60 -20.41
C SER A 11 0.07 2.80 -20.49
N TYR A 12 1.11 3.26 -19.80
CA TYR A 12 2.41 2.60 -19.68
C TYR A 12 2.81 2.47 -18.21
N TYR A 13 3.77 1.61 -17.93
CA TYR A 13 4.44 1.55 -16.64
C TYR A 13 5.92 1.30 -16.79
N MET A 14 6.73 1.86 -15.90
CA MET A 14 8.13 1.49 -15.74
C MET A 14 8.19 0.25 -14.85
N ASP A 15 8.72 -0.85 -15.40
CA ASP A 15 8.93 -2.08 -14.66
C ASP A 15 10.18 -1.95 -13.78
N CYS A 16 9.92 -1.74 -12.49
CA CYS A 16 10.90 -1.54 -11.43
C CYS A 16 10.31 -2.09 -10.10
N PRO A 17 11.09 -2.20 -9.01
CA PRO A 17 10.64 -2.86 -7.77
C PRO A 17 9.25 -2.43 -7.28
N SER A 18 8.98 -1.12 -7.31
CA SER A 18 7.63 -0.53 -7.18
C SER A 18 7.33 0.20 -8.50
N LYS A 19 6.38 -0.30 -9.29
CA LYS A 19 6.10 0.24 -10.64
C LYS A 19 5.70 1.70 -10.60
N VAL A 20 6.11 2.45 -11.63
CA VAL A 20 5.67 3.83 -11.87
C VAL A 20 4.78 3.85 -13.10
N GLY A 21 3.54 4.30 -12.98
CA GLY A 21 2.59 4.43 -14.08
C GLY A 21 2.77 5.72 -14.88
N PHE A 22 2.34 5.67 -16.15
CA PHE A 22 2.35 6.80 -17.08
C PHE A 22 1.03 6.80 -17.85
N ILE A 23 0.23 7.85 -17.66
CA ILE A 23 -1.02 8.06 -18.40
C ILE A 23 -0.78 9.23 -19.37
N VAL A 24 -0.71 8.91 -20.66
CA VAL A 24 -0.27 9.83 -21.71
C VAL A 24 -1.45 10.48 -22.42
N ARG A 25 -1.41 11.81 -22.59
CA ARG A 25 -2.41 12.60 -23.30
C ARG A 25 -1.75 13.63 -24.19
N GLY A 26 -1.67 13.33 -25.48
CA GLY A 26 -0.93 14.16 -26.43
C GLY A 26 0.56 14.13 -26.10
N ASP A 27 1.14 15.29 -25.80
CA ASP A 27 2.51 15.45 -25.33
C ASP A 27 2.62 15.54 -23.80
N GLU A 28 1.50 15.48 -23.06
CA GLU A 28 1.49 15.49 -21.59
C GLU A 28 1.42 14.08 -21.01
N VAL A 29 2.01 13.86 -19.83
CA VAL A 29 1.89 12.62 -19.08
C VAL A 29 1.61 12.87 -17.60
N CYS A 30 0.68 12.10 -17.04
CA CYS A 30 0.48 12.00 -15.61
C CYS A 30 1.26 10.78 -15.10
N LEU A 31 2.12 10.99 -14.11
CA LEU A 31 2.78 9.87 -13.44
C LEU A 31 1.85 9.32 -12.36
N VAL A 32 1.81 8.00 -12.23
CA VAL A 32 1.23 7.32 -11.07
C VAL A 32 2.38 6.77 -10.25
N ASP A 33 2.55 7.29 -9.04
CA ASP A 33 3.73 7.11 -8.19
C ASP A 33 5.05 7.58 -8.83
N THR A 34 6.15 7.48 -8.09
CA THR A 34 7.50 7.89 -8.53
C THR A 34 8.61 6.91 -8.18
N GLY A 35 8.24 5.75 -7.63
CA GLY A 35 9.14 4.67 -7.25
C GLY A 35 9.98 5.03 -6.02
N GLY A 36 10.81 4.07 -5.59
CA GLY A 36 11.30 4.12 -4.20
C GLY A 36 12.50 4.98 -3.89
N ASP A 37 13.03 5.69 -4.87
CA ASP A 37 14.07 6.68 -4.62
C ASP A 37 14.19 7.73 -5.73
N LYS A 38 15.12 8.64 -5.51
CA LYS A 38 15.53 9.68 -6.46
C LYS A 38 15.93 9.10 -7.83
N ASP A 39 16.54 7.93 -7.88
CA ASP A 39 17.02 7.33 -9.14
C ASP A 39 15.87 6.71 -9.93
N ALA A 40 14.86 6.13 -9.26
CA ALA A 40 13.60 5.73 -9.88
C ALA A 40 12.90 6.94 -10.50
N GLY A 41 12.71 8.03 -9.74
CA GLY A 41 12.13 9.27 -10.28
C GLY A 41 12.92 9.85 -11.46
N LYS A 42 14.26 9.82 -11.39
CA LYS A 42 15.13 10.27 -12.49
C LYS A 42 14.97 9.43 -13.76
N LYS A 43 14.80 8.12 -13.61
CA LYS A 43 14.57 7.20 -14.73
C LYS A 43 13.19 7.40 -15.33
N ALA A 44 12.16 7.58 -14.51
CA ALA A 44 10.81 7.89 -14.98
C ALA A 44 10.80 9.17 -15.85
N LEU A 45 11.46 10.24 -15.40
CA LEU A 45 11.61 11.47 -16.19
C LEU A 45 12.35 11.24 -17.52
N ARG A 46 13.40 10.42 -17.52
CA ARG A 46 14.16 10.11 -18.75
C ARG A 46 13.31 9.32 -19.75
N LEU A 47 12.50 8.38 -19.28
CA LEU A 47 11.58 7.61 -20.12
C LEU A 47 10.52 8.53 -20.74
N ALA A 48 9.92 9.43 -19.95
CA ALA A 48 8.99 10.43 -20.45
C ALA A 48 9.64 11.35 -21.50
N GLN A 49 10.81 11.92 -21.19
CA GLN A 49 11.57 12.78 -22.11
C GLN A 49 11.95 12.06 -23.41
N GLY A 50 12.40 10.80 -23.33
CA GLY A 50 12.75 10.00 -24.50
C GLY A 50 11.57 9.71 -25.43
N ARG A 51 10.34 9.81 -24.93
CA ARG A 51 9.10 9.72 -25.70
C ARG A 51 8.53 11.07 -26.11
N GLY A 52 9.18 12.17 -25.74
CA GLY A 52 8.70 13.53 -25.96
C GLY A 52 7.56 13.95 -25.03
N TRP A 53 7.32 13.21 -23.94
CA TRP A 53 6.26 13.52 -22.98
C TRP A 53 6.73 14.49 -21.90
N ARG A 54 5.89 15.47 -21.59
CA ARG A 54 6.05 16.43 -20.51
C ARG A 54 5.19 16.02 -19.32
N VAL A 55 5.84 15.81 -18.17
CA VAL A 55 5.13 15.48 -16.92
C VAL A 55 4.26 16.66 -16.50
N LYS A 56 2.94 16.42 -16.43
CA LYS A 56 1.93 17.42 -16.07
C LYS A 56 1.64 17.45 -14.57
N LEU A 57 1.52 16.27 -13.97
CA LEU A 57 1.27 16.06 -12.54
C LEU A 57 1.74 14.66 -12.12
N VAL A 58 1.80 14.43 -10.81
CA VAL A 58 2.00 13.13 -10.18
C VAL A 58 0.78 12.80 -9.33
N LEU A 59 0.27 11.58 -9.44
CA LEU A 59 -0.76 11.01 -8.57
C LEU A 59 -0.12 9.89 -7.76
N ASN A 60 0.02 10.06 -6.45
CA ASN A 60 0.48 8.99 -5.58
C ASN A 60 -0.69 8.11 -5.16
N THR A 61 -0.53 6.79 -5.27
CA THR A 61 -1.55 5.84 -4.78
C THR A 61 -1.68 5.93 -3.25
N HIS A 62 -0.55 6.10 -2.56
CA HIS A 62 -0.43 6.35 -1.12
C HIS A 62 0.99 6.87 -0.78
N SER A 63 1.31 7.04 0.50
CA SER A 63 2.53 7.74 0.95
C SER A 63 3.74 6.86 1.30
N HIS A 64 3.69 5.54 1.14
CA HIS A 64 4.85 4.69 1.47
C HIS A 64 6.08 5.08 0.65
N ALA A 65 7.25 4.99 1.27
CA ALA A 65 8.49 5.57 0.76
C ALA A 65 8.87 5.03 -0.62
N ASP A 66 8.51 3.78 -0.91
CA ASP A 66 8.80 3.12 -2.17
C ASP A 66 7.87 3.56 -3.32
N HIS A 67 6.79 4.31 -3.02
CA HIS A 67 5.88 4.94 -4.00
C HIS A 67 6.19 6.42 -4.21
N ILE A 68 6.67 7.11 -3.17
CA ILE A 68 6.89 8.58 -3.19
C ILE A 68 8.37 8.98 -3.27
N GLY A 69 9.29 8.02 -3.30
CA GLY A 69 10.73 8.26 -3.21
C GLY A 69 11.32 9.17 -4.29
N GLY A 70 10.66 9.26 -5.45
CA GLY A 70 11.04 10.14 -6.55
C GLY A 70 10.35 11.52 -6.54
N ASN A 71 9.33 11.75 -5.70
CA ASN A 71 8.45 12.93 -5.75
C ASN A 71 9.25 14.24 -5.72
N ARG A 72 10.12 14.39 -4.72
CA ARG A 72 10.94 15.60 -4.54
C ARG A 72 11.77 15.95 -5.77
N LEU A 73 12.37 14.93 -6.41
CA LEU A 73 13.16 15.14 -7.63
C LEU A 73 12.28 15.49 -8.83
N VAL A 74 11.13 14.85 -8.98
CA VAL A 74 10.19 15.14 -10.07
C VAL A 74 9.72 16.58 -9.97
N GLN A 75 9.23 17.01 -8.81
CA GLN A 75 8.81 18.39 -8.57
C GLN A 75 9.91 19.42 -8.87
N GLN A 76 11.12 19.20 -8.36
CA GLN A 76 12.25 20.11 -8.60
C GLN A 76 12.60 20.28 -10.08
N ARG A 77 12.38 19.24 -10.89
CA ARG A 77 12.79 19.23 -12.30
C ARG A 77 11.69 19.66 -13.27
N THR A 78 10.43 19.49 -12.89
CA THR A 78 9.30 19.71 -13.80
C THR A 78 8.35 20.80 -13.32
N GLY A 79 8.36 21.13 -12.02
CA GLY A 79 7.36 21.99 -11.40
C GLY A 79 5.97 21.34 -11.31
N ALA A 80 5.84 20.05 -11.64
CA ALA A 80 4.56 19.36 -11.64
C ALA A 80 4.02 19.21 -10.21
N PRO A 81 2.73 19.51 -9.96
CA PRO A 81 2.11 19.26 -8.66
C PRO A 81 2.05 17.75 -8.38
N VAL A 82 2.16 17.41 -7.10
CA VAL A 82 2.00 16.05 -6.58
C VAL A 82 0.70 16.01 -5.80
N TYR A 83 -0.13 15.03 -6.10
CA TYR A 83 -1.37 14.77 -5.39
C TYR A 83 -1.32 13.41 -4.71
N ALA A 84 -1.85 13.32 -3.49
CA ALA A 84 -2.01 12.08 -2.73
C ALA A 84 -3.39 12.09 -2.05
N PRO A 85 -3.99 10.94 -1.76
CA PRO A 85 -5.36 10.91 -1.25
C PRO A 85 -5.43 11.38 0.22
N GLY A 86 -6.22 12.41 0.49
CA GLY A 86 -6.54 12.88 1.84
C GLY A 86 -5.31 13.05 2.74
N ILE A 87 -5.30 12.28 3.83
CA ILE A 87 -4.24 12.30 4.86
C ILE A 87 -2.87 11.85 4.33
N GLU A 88 -2.81 11.08 3.24
CA GLU A 88 -1.52 10.68 2.65
C GLU A 88 -0.70 11.89 2.22
N ALA A 89 -1.35 13.00 1.82
CA ALA A 89 -0.63 14.24 1.50
C ALA A 89 0.17 14.78 2.71
N ASP A 90 -0.33 14.59 3.94
CA ASP A 90 0.41 14.91 5.15
C ASP A 90 1.60 13.98 5.37
N PHE A 91 1.43 12.68 5.11
CA PHE A 91 2.51 11.70 5.22
C PHE A 91 3.61 11.94 4.16
N VAL A 92 3.24 12.33 2.94
CA VAL A 92 4.21 12.75 1.91
C VAL A 92 5.00 14.01 2.34
N ARG A 93 4.33 14.96 3.00
CA ARG A 93 4.97 16.17 3.55
C ARG A 93 5.83 15.87 4.78
N TRP A 94 5.46 14.85 5.56
CA TRP A 94 6.12 14.47 6.81
C TRP A 94 6.37 12.95 6.85
N PRO A 95 7.33 12.41 6.07
CA PRO A 95 7.54 10.96 5.94
C PRO A 95 7.88 10.22 7.24
N VAL A 96 8.17 10.92 8.34
CA VAL A 96 8.35 10.32 9.67
C VAL A 96 7.03 9.78 10.24
N LEU A 97 5.87 10.24 9.76
CA LEU A 97 4.56 9.79 10.20
C LEU A 97 4.33 8.31 9.91
N GLU A 98 4.89 7.80 8.81
CA GLU A 98 4.81 6.39 8.41
C GLU A 98 5.43 5.45 9.46
N PRO A 99 6.75 5.51 9.74
CA PRO A 99 7.34 4.68 10.78
C PRO A 99 6.83 5.03 12.19
N ALA A 100 6.35 6.25 12.45
CA ALA A 100 5.74 6.60 13.73
C ALA A 100 4.40 5.86 13.95
N THR A 101 3.60 5.71 12.88
CA THR A 101 2.34 4.97 12.88
C THR A 101 2.59 3.49 13.07
N ALA A 102 3.52 2.88 12.31
CA ALA A 102 3.88 1.48 12.47
C ALA A 102 4.46 1.17 13.87
N TRP A 103 5.29 2.08 14.40
CA TRP A 103 5.90 1.94 15.72
C TRP A 103 4.94 2.20 16.89
N GLY A 104 3.96 3.09 16.73
CA GLY A 104 3.08 3.56 17.81
C GLY A 104 3.73 4.62 18.71
N GLY A 105 4.66 5.42 18.17
CA GLY A 105 5.38 6.46 18.93
C GLY A 105 6.52 7.11 18.14
N CYS A 106 7.46 7.77 18.81
CA CYS A 106 8.65 8.29 18.13
C CYS A 106 9.50 7.12 17.60
N PRO A 107 9.66 6.94 16.27
CA PRO A 107 10.27 5.74 15.74
C PRO A 107 11.76 5.72 16.09
N PRO A 108 12.35 4.58 16.52
CA PRO A 108 13.78 4.49 16.79
C PRO A 108 14.61 4.72 15.52
N ARG A 109 15.89 5.07 15.67
CA ARG A 109 16.79 5.35 14.52
C ARG A 109 16.83 4.23 13.48
N ALA A 110 16.68 2.98 13.92
CA ALA A 110 16.62 1.82 13.04
C ALA A 110 15.46 1.89 12.02
N LEU A 111 14.33 2.53 12.37
CA LEU A 111 13.14 2.67 11.52
C LEU A 111 13.08 4.03 10.78
N ARG A 112 14.21 4.74 10.68
CA ARG A 112 14.29 6.05 9.98
C ARG A 112 15.13 5.98 8.70
N GLY A 113 15.34 4.76 8.19
CA GLY A 113 16.05 4.49 6.96
C GLY A 113 15.21 4.78 5.71
N LYS A 114 15.81 4.61 4.54
CA LYS A 114 15.15 4.87 3.25
C LYS A 114 13.96 3.96 2.95
N PHE A 115 13.91 2.78 3.57
CA PHE A 115 12.75 1.90 3.50
C PHE A 115 11.50 2.56 4.07
N TRP A 116 11.64 3.34 5.14
CA TRP A 116 10.54 4.01 5.84
C TRP A 116 10.31 5.44 5.39
N MET A 117 11.39 6.16 5.07
CA MET A 117 11.36 7.60 4.90
C MET A 117 11.93 8.00 3.55
N ALA A 118 11.04 8.36 2.62
CA ALA A 118 11.39 9.12 1.44
C ALA A 118 11.84 10.55 1.80
N GLN A 119 12.39 11.28 0.84
CA GLN A 119 12.60 12.71 1.01
C GLN A 119 11.24 13.41 1.08
N PRO A 120 11.01 14.32 2.06
CA PRO A 120 9.80 15.12 2.10
C PRO A 120 9.57 15.87 0.79
N SER A 121 8.31 15.95 0.37
CA SER A 121 7.90 16.70 -0.82
C SER A 121 6.55 17.38 -0.57
N ASP A 122 6.27 18.44 -1.33
CA ASP A 122 4.98 19.14 -1.19
C ASP A 122 3.91 18.30 -1.89
N ALA A 123 2.85 17.94 -1.18
CA ALA A 123 1.71 17.23 -1.74
C ALA A 123 0.41 17.98 -1.43
N LEU A 124 -0.52 17.89 -2.38
CA LEU A 124 -1.88 18.38 -2.27
C LEU A 124 -2.85 17.19 -2.16
N PRO A 125 -3.99 17.35 -1.47
CA PRO A 125 -5.05 16.35 -1.53
C PRO A 125 -5.52 16.13 -2.96
N ALA A 126 -5.68 14.87 -3.37
CA ALA A 126 -6.17 14.51 -4.69
C ALA A 126 -7.68 14.80 -4.84
N GLU A 127 -8.41 14.85 -3.73
CA GLU A 127 -9.81 15.21 -3.66
C GLU A 127 -10.02 16.64 -4.17
N GLY A 128 -10.80 16.79 -5.25
CA GLY A 128 -11.04 18.09 -5.87
C GLY A 128 -9.91 18.58 -6.77
N ALA A 129 -8.87 17.77 -7.02
CA ALA A 129 -7.84 18.10 -7.99
C ALA A 129 -8.43 18.23 -9.41
N ALA A 130 -7.97 19.23 -10.16
CA ALA A 130 -8.32 19.39 -11.57
C ALA A 130 -7.52 18.39 -12.43
N LEU A 131 -8.05 17.18 -12.57
CA LEU A 131 -7.42 16.10 -13.33
C LEU A 131 -7.65 16.26 -14.84
N PRO A 132 -6.71 15.80 -15.69
CA PRO A 132 -6.95 15.64 -17.11
C PRO A 132 -8.17 14.75 -17.37
N GLN A 133 -8.95 15.10 -18.40
CA GLN A 133 -10.21 14.43 -18.74
C GLN A 133 -10.06 12.90 -18.83
N GLY A 134 -10.96 12.15 -18.19
CA GLY A 134 -10.99 10.68 -18.27
C GLY A 134 -9.95 9.97 -17.41
N ILE A 135 -9.23 10.71 -16.56
CA ILE A 135 -8.52 10.13 -15.41
C ILE A 135 -9.49 10.13 -14.23
N ASP A 136 -9.82 8.95 -13.72
CA ASP A 136 -10.69 8.78 -12.55
C ASP A 136 -9.88 8.27 -11.35
N LEU A 137 -10.26 8.69 -10.14
CA LEU A 137 -9.69 8.20 -8.89
C LEU A 137 -10.72 7.34 -8.17
N LEU A 138 -10.28 6.21 -7.61
CA LEU A 138 -11.10 5.33 -6.80
C LEU A 138 -10.40 5.04 -5.48
N ARG A 139 -11.12 5.22 -4.37
CA ARG A 139 -10.63 4.86 -3.02
C ARG A 139 -10.60 3.33 -2.87
N LEU A 140 -9.46 2.80 -2.44
CA LEU A 140 -9.23 1.39 -2.16
C LEU A 140 -8.46 1.25 -0.84
N ASP A 141 -9.12 1.66 0.25
CA ASP A 141 -8.51 1.80 1.56
C ASP A 141 -8.14 0.48 2.23
N GLY A 142 -7.32 0.57 3.27
CA GLY A 142 -6.96 -0.54 4.15
C GLY A 142 -5.48 -0.90 4.13
N HIS A 143 -4.79 -0.75 3.00
CA HIS A 143 -3.32 -0.92 2.96
C HIS A 143 -2.60 0.20 3.72
N ALA A 144 -3.00 1.45 3.45
CA ALA A 144 -2.59 2.67 4.14
C ALA A 144 -3.83 3.35 4.77
N PRO A 145 -3.68 4.37 5.63
CA PRO A 145 -4.80 5.17 6.15
C PRO A 145 -5.73 5.66 5.03
N ALA A 146 -5.14 5.97 3.87
CA ALA A 146 -5.84 6.29 2.67
C ALA A 146 -5.08 5.69 1.47
N HIS A 147 -5.79 5.00 0.58
CA HIS A 147 -5.21 4.52 -0.67
C HIS A 147 -6.14 4.79 -1.86
N MET A 148 -5.56 5.05 -3.03
CA MET A 148 -6.32 5.22 -4.25
C MET A 148 -5.75 4.45 -5.43
N ALA A 149 -6.65 3.94 -6.27
CA ALA A 149 -6.35 3.52 -7.63
C ALA A 149 -6.62 4.66 -8.63
N VAL A 150 -5.85 4.68 -9.71
CA VAL A 150 -5.98 5.65 -10.81
C VAL A 150 -6.42 4.93 -12.07
N LYS A 151 -7.55 5.33 -12.64
CA LYS A 151 -8.04 4.83 -13.93
C LYS A 151 -7.56 5.73 -15.05
N ALA A 152 -7.04 5.13 -16.12
CA ALA A 152 -6.76 5.81 -17.36
C ALA A 152 -7.97 5.77 -18.33
N PRO A 153 -8.03 6.69 -19.32
CA PRO A 153 -9.13 6.73 -20.29
C PRO A 153 -9.31 5.46 -21.13
N ASP A 154 -8.25 4.64 -21.27
CA ASP A 154 -8.28 3.37 -21.99
C ASP A 154 -8.71 2.17 -21.12
N GLY A 155 -9.20 2.43 -19.91
CA GLY A 155 -9.74 1.43 -19.00
C GLY A 155 -8.70 0.68 -18.18
N VAL A 156 -7.41 1.06 -18.27
CA VAL A 156 -6.35 0.49 -17.43
C VAL A 156 -6.41 1.12 -16.03
N TRP A 157 -6.31 0.27 -15.01
CA TRP A 157 -6.23 0.69 -13.61
C TRP A 157 -4.81 0.54 -13.08
N PHE A 158 -4.28 1.58 -12.46
CA PHE A 158 -3.09 1.51 -11.61
C PHE A 158 -3.56 1.36 -10.17
N VAL A 159 -3.42 0.16 -9.62
CA VAL A 159 -4.02 -0.22 -8.32
C VAL A 159 -3.03 -0.20 -7.15
N GLY A 160 -1.76 0.13 -7.41
CA GLY A 160 -0.72 0.20 -6.38
C GLY A 160 -0.69 -1.05 -5.51
N ASP A 161 -0.72 -0.82 -4.19
CA ASP A 161 -0.73 -1.85 -3.14
C ASP A 161 -2.13 -2.20 -2.61
N ALA A 162 -3.20 -1.89 -3.35
CA ALA A 162 -4.53 -2.41 -3.04
C ALA A 162 -4.60 -3.96 -3.18
N VAL A 163 -3.56 -4.57 -3.77
CA VAL A 163 -3.30 -6.00 -3.76
C VAL A 163 -1.81 -6.26 -3.58
N ILE A 164 -1.48 -7.33 -2.85
CA ILE A 164 -0.11 -7.80 -2.65
C ILE A 164 0.14 -8.97 -3.62
N GLY A 165 1.34 -9.04 -4.21
CA GLY A 165 1.72 -10.13 -5.11
C GLY A 165 1.74 -11.50 -4.41
N GLU A 166 1.31 -12.56 -5.10
CA GLU A 166 1.23 -13.92 -4.53
C GLU A 166 2.57 -14.41 -3.96
N ALA A 167 3.68 -14.14 -4.63
CA ALA A 167 5.01 -14.52 -4.13
C ALA A 167 5.36 -13.82 -2.81
N THR A 168 4.91 -12.58 -2.62
CA THR A 168 5.09 -11.83 -1.37
C THR A 168 4.20 -12.41 -0.27
N LEU A 169 2.94 -12.71 -0.58
CA LEU A 169 2.02 -13.37 0.35
C LEU A 169 2.57 -14.72 0.83
N GLN A 170 3.07 -15.55 -0.08
CA GLN A 170 3.65 -16.86 0.25
C GLN A 170 4.94 -16.75 1.05
N LYS A 171 5.74 -15.70 0.82
CA LYS A 171 7.03 -15.53 1.48
C LYS A 171 6.91 -14.98 2.90
N TYR A 172 6.03 -14.00 3.10
CA TYR A 172 5.96 -13.25 4.36
C TYR A 172 4.72 -13.55 5.18
N HIS A 173 3.65 -14.07 4.57
CA HIS A 173 2.32 -14.33 5.15
C HIS A 173 1.61 -13.08 5.68
N ILE A 174 2.26 -12.30 6.54
CA ILE A 174 1.77 -11.05 7.12
C ILE A 174 2.35 -9.89 6.30
N SER A 175 1.46 -9.18 5.61
CA SER A 175 1.80 -7.94 4.88
C SER A 175 1.29 -6.73 5.65
N PHE A 176 1.87 -5.55 5.43
CA PHE A 176 1.37 -4.33 6.06
C PHE A 176 -0.07 -4.05 5.63
N LEU A 177 -0.97 -3.93 6.60
CA LEU A 177 -2.35 -3.46 6.41
C LEU A 177 -2.73 -2.58 7.60
N TYR A 178 -3.12 -1.34 7.32
CA TYR A 178 -3.59 -0.39 8.31
C TYR A 178 -4.98 -0.74 8.86
N ASP A 179 -5.90 -1.14 7.98
CA ASP A 179 -7.27 -1.52 8.33
C ASP A 179 -7.71 -2.76 7.53
N ILE A 180 -7.92 -3.87 8.24
CA ILE A 180 -8.26 -5.16 7.64
C ILE A 180 -9.66 -5.16 7.03
N GLY A 181 -10.62 -4.50 7.68
CA GLY A 181 -12.00 -4.45 7.21
C GLY A 181 -12.12 -3.62 5.94
N ALA A 182 -11.48 -2.44 5.92
CA ALA A 182 -11.39 -1.60 4.73
C ALA A 182 -10.66 -2.31 3.59
N PHE A 183 -9.57 -3.02 3.87
CA PHE A 183 -8.82 -3.76 2.85
C PHE A 183 -9.68 -4.87 2.23
N LEU A 184 -10.36 -5.70 3.03
CA LEU A 184 -11.26 -6.74 2.54
C LEU A 184 -12.43 -6.16 1.72
N HIS A 185 -12.94 -4.99 2.10
CA HIS A 185 -13.94 -4.28 1.30
C HIS A 185 -13.37 -3.80 -0.04
N SER A 186 -12.16 -3.22 -0.05
CA SER A 186 -11.47 -2.82 -1.27
C SER A 186 -11.22 -4.01 -2.22
N LEU A 187 -10.95 -5.20 -1.68
CA LEU A 187 -10.86 -6.43 -2.45
C LEU A 187 -12.20 -6.80 -3.10
N GLU A 188 -13.35 -6.65 -2.41
CA GLU A 188 -14.68 -6.86 -2.99
C GLU A 188 -14.97 -5.86 -4.13
N VAL A 189 -14.60 -4.59 -3.94
CA VAL A 189 -14.73 -3.56 -4.98
C VAL A 189 -13.89 -3.94 -6.21
N LEU A 190 -12.62 -4.31 -6.01
CA LEU A 190 -11.71 -4.72 -7.08
C LEU A 190 -12.20 -5.95 -7.84
N GLU A 191 -12.80 -6.93 -7.15
CA GLU A 191 -13.31 -8.15 -7.75
C GLU A 191 -14.41 -7.87 -8.80
N ALA A 192 -15.24 -6.87 -8.53
CA ALA A 192 -16.33 -6.44 -9.41
C ALA A 192 -15.95 -5.32 -10.38
N LEU A 193 -14.73 -4.77 -10.28
CA LEU A 193 -14.33 -3.56 -10.99
C LEU A 193 -14.08 -3.84 -12.48
N PRO A 194 -14.79 -3.17 -13.43
CA PRO A 194 -14.47 -3.30 -14.84
C PRO A 194 -13.17 -2.57 -15.19
N GLY A 195 -12.32 -3.24 -15.97
CA GLY A 195 -11.06 -2.70 -16.47
C GLY A 195 -10.54 -3.51 -17.67
N THR A 196 -9.65 -2.90 -18.46
CA THR A 196 -8.97 -3.58 -19.58
C THR A 196 -7.67 -4.24 -19.14
N ALA A 197 -7.02 -3.68 -18.12
CA ALA A 197 -5.89 -4.25 -17.40
C ALA A 197 -5.75 -3.59 -16.02
N PHE A 198 -5.04 -4.26 -15.11
CA PHE A 198 -4.74 -3.82 -13.77
C PHE A 198 -3.23 -3.90 -13.54
N VAL A 199 -2.66 -2.82 -13.03
CA VAL A 199 -1.22 -2.64 -12.78
C VAL A 199 -0.99 -2.51 -11.27
N PRO A 200 -0.70 -3.62 -10.56
CA PRO A 200 -0.21 -3.58 -9.19
C PRO A 200 1.23 -3.08 -9.11
N ALA A 201 1.64 -2.49 -7.99
CA ALA A 201 3.02 -1.99 -7.85
C ALA A 201 4.04 -3.14 -7.82
N HIS A 202 3.74 -4.21 -7.09
CA HIS A 202 4.68 -5.31 -6.80
C HIS A 202 4.32 -6.68 -7.41
N ALA A 203 3.30 -6.73 -8.29
CA ALA A 203 2.88 -7.96 -8.96
C ALA A 203 2.81 -7.78 -10.49
N PRO A 204 2.83 -8.85 -11.30
CA PRO A 204 2.62 -8.73 -12.73
C PRO A 204 1.33 -7.97 -13.08
N THR A 205 1.36 -7.23 -14.19
CA THR A 205 0.15 -6.63 -14.77
C THR A 205 -0.76 -7.74 -15.28
N VAL A 206 -2.07 -7.64 -15.00
CA VAL A 206 -3.05 -8.68 -15.34
C VAL A 206 -4.27 -8.07 -16.03
N GLN A 207 -4.92 -8.85 -16.88
CA GLN A 207 -6.23 -8.49 -17.46
C GLN A 207 -7.38 -8.88 -16.54
N ASP A 208 -7.18 -9.90 -15.71
CA ASP A 208 -8.12 -10.38 -14.72
C ASP A 208 -7.48 -10.30 -13.33
N ILE A 209 -7.99 -9.41 -12.48
CA ILE A 209 -7.46 -9.19 -11.13
C ILE A 209 -8.02 -10.17 -10.10
N ARG A 210 -9.10 -10.89 -10.43
CA ARG A 210 -9.84 -11.74 -9.48
C ARG A 210 -8.98 -12.82 -8.83
N PRO A 211 -8.10 -13.55 -9.54
CA PRO A 211 -7.22 -14.54 -8.89
C PRO A 211 -6.34 -13.92 -7.81
N LEU A 212 -5.77 -12.74 -8.08
CA LEU A 212 -4.91 -12.03 -7.13
C LEU A 212 -5.70 -11.49 -5.93
N VAL A 213 -6.91 -10.98 -6.18
CA VAL A 213 -7.85 -10.58 -5.12
C VAL A 213 -8.18 -11.76 -4.20
N GLN A 214 -8.49 -12.92 -4.78
CA GLN A 214 -8.81 -14.12 -4.00
C GLN A 214 -7.63 -14.61 -3.17
N ALA A 215 -6.40 -14.55 -3.72
CA ALA A 215 -5.19 -14.86 -2.96
C ALA A 215 -4.98 -13.91 -1.77
N ASN A 216 -5.22 -12.60 -1.95
CA ASN A 216 -5.11 -11.61 -0.87
C ASN A 216 -6.17 -11.83 0.21
N ARG A 217 -7.42 -12.12 -0.19
CA ARG A 217 -8.52 -12.43 0.73
C ARG A 217 -8.19 -13.67 1.57
N ALA A 218 -7.78 -14.75 0.91
CA ALA A 218 -7.41 -16.00 1.57
C ALA A 218 -6.25 -15.81 2.55
N ALA A 219 -5.24 -15.00 2.20
CA ALA A 219 -4.13 -14.69 3.10
C ALA A 219 -4.62 -13.94 4.36
N CYS A 220 -5.54 -12.98 4.22
CA CYS A 220 -6.11 -12.26 5.35
C CYS A 220 -6.93 -13.18 6.26
N GLU A 221 -7.76 -14.04 5.66
CA GLU A 221 -8.56 -15.03 6.39
C GLU A 221 -7.69 -16.05 7.13
N GLU A 222 -6.57 -16.47 6.54
CA GLU A 222 -5.62 -17.38 7.17
C GLU A 222 -4.98 -16.75 8.42
N VAL A 223 -4.50 -15.51 8.32
CA VAL A 223 -3.90 -14.79 9.46
C VAL A 223 -4.94 -14.56 10.57
N ALA A 224 -6.14 -14.14 10.20
CA ALA A 224 -7.26 -13.98 11.13
C ALA A 224 -7.59 -15.29 11.87
N ALA A 225 -7.69 -16.40 11.15
CA ALA A 225 -7.95 -17.72 11.74
C ALA A 225 -6.85 -18.15 12.71
N ARG A 226 -5.57 -17.91 12.36
CA ARG A 226 -4.44 -18.23 13.26
C ARG A 226 -4.43 -17.35 14.51
N ILE A 227 -4.75 -16.06 14.40
CA ILE A 227 -4.87 -15.19 15.57
C ILE A 227 -5.95 -15.71 16.52
N LEU A 228 -7.12 -16.10 16.00
CA LEU A 228 -8.18 -16.69 16.81
C LEU A 228 -7.78 -18.03 17.45
N GLU A 229 -6.98 -18.85 16.76
CA GLU A 229 -6.46 -20.10 17.34
C GLU A 229 -5.47 -19.81 18.49
N ILE A 230 -4.51 -18.91 18.27
CA ILE A 230 -3.52 -18.50 19.28
C ILE A 230 -4.25 -17.92 20.51
N CYS A 231 -5.23 -17.05 20.28
CA CYS A 231 -5.99 -16.38 21.33
C CYS A 231 -7.04 -17.27 22.02
N ARG A 232 -7.12 -18.59 21.75
CA ARG A 232 -7.92 -19.50 22.60
C ARG A 232 -7.47 -19.47 24.06
N ALA A 233 -6.18 -19.20 24.29
CA ALA A 233 -5.67 -18.76 25.59
C ALA A 233 -5.34 -17.25 25.53
N PRO A 234 -5.43 -16.51 26.65
CA PRO A 234 -5.08 -15.08 26.66
C PRO A 234 -3.63 -14.83 26.27
N HIS A 235 -3.40 -13.96 25.28
CA HIS A 235 -2.06 -13.57 24.84
C HIS A 235 -1.91 -12.05 24.75
N THR A 236 -0.72 -11.53 25.04
CA THR A 236 -0.38 -10.14 24.70
C THR A 236 -0.19 -9.99 23.20
N ASP A 237 -0.20 -8.75 22.70
CA ASP A 237 0.09 -8.43 21.31
C ASP A 237 1.44 -9.01 20.84
N GLY A 238 2.50 -8.82 21.63
CA GLY A 238 3.81 -9.40 21.35
C GLY A 238 3.83 -10.93 21.42
N GLY A 239 2.99 -11.53 22.28
CA GLY A 239 2.82 -12.98 22.36
C GLY A 239 2.19 -13.57 21.10
N VAL A 240 1.15 -12.92 20.57
CA VAL A 240 0.51 -13.32 19.31
C VAL A 240 1.47 -13.14 18.13
N LEU A 241 2.15 -12.00 18.03
CA LEU A 241 3.13 -11.75 16.97
C LEU A 241 4.22 -12.83 16.94
N LYS A 242 4.78 -13.18 18.12
CA LYS A 242 5.76 -14.26 18.24
C LYS A 242 5.18 -15.60 17.77
N ALA A 243 3.99 -15.98 18.24
CA ALA A 243 3.37 -17.26 17.90
C ALA A 243 3.07 -17.39 16.40
N LEU A 244 2.66 -16.28 15.75
CA LEU A 244 2.52 -16.24 14.29
C LEU A 244 3.85 -16.48 13.58
N PHE A 245 4.91 -15.77 13.96
CA PHE A 245 6.23 -15.93 13.34
C PHE A 245 6.80 -17.34 13.52
N ASP A 246 6.71 -17.90 14.74
CA ASP A 246 7.09 -19.29 15.00
C ASP A 246 6.29 -20.26 14.11
N GLY A 247 4.97 -20.06 14.01
CA GLY A 247 4.06 -20.91 13.23
C GLY A 247 4.26 -20.83 11.72
N TYR A 248 4.82 -19.72 11.23
CA TYR A 248 5.20 -19.53 9.83
C TYR A 248 6.67 -19.89 9.54
N GLY A 249 7.46 -20.22 10.56
CA GLY A 249 8.90 -20.44 10.41
C GLY A 249 9.67 -19.18 10.00
N LEU A 250 9.18 -18.01 10.41
CA LEU A 250 9.79 -16.70 10.12
C LEU A 250 10.64 -16.23 11.30
N THR A 251 11.70 -15.50 10.99
CA THR A 251 12.49 -14.77 11.99
C THR A 251 11.92 -13.36 12.11
N LEU A 252 11.86 -12.83 13.33
CA LEU A 252 11.41 -11.46 13.61
C LEU A 252 12.62 -10.54 13.80
N ASP A 253 12.77 -9.56 12.92
CA ASP A 253 13.67 -8.43 13.09
C ASP A 253 12.93 -7.14 13.49
N MET A 254 13.66 -6.03 13.57
CA MET A 254 13.11 -4.73 13.99
C MET A 254 12.08 -4.17 13.00
N GLU A 255 12.31 -4.33 11.70
CA GLU A 255 11.40 -3.81 10.66
C GLU A 255 10.13 -4.66 10.64
N GLN A 256 10.27 -5.98 10.68
CA GLN A 256 9.15 -6.92 10.77
C GLN A 256 8.36 -6.71 12.06
N HIS A 257 9.01 -6.45 13.20
CA HIS A 257 8.30 -6.13 14.43
C HIS A 257 7.42 -4.88 14.28
N ALA A 258 7.92 -3.83 13.62
CA ALA A 258 7.13 -2.62 13.38
C ALA A 258 5.97 -2.88 12.40
N ILE A 259 6.26 -3.46 11.23
CA ILE A 259 5.29 -3.72 10.16
C ILE A 259 4.22 -4.72 10.60
N CYS A 260 4.65 -5.91 11.01
CA CYS A 260 3.74 -7.01 11.33
C CYS A 260 3.08 -6.77 12.68
N GLY A 261 3.77 -6.15 13.64
CA GLY A 261 3.17 -5.78 14.93
C GLY A 261 2.04 -4.76 14.77
N ALA A 262 2.19 -3.75 13.90
CA ALA A 262 1.11 -2.83 13.56
C ALA A 262 -0.08 -3.55 12.93
N THR A 263 0.20 -4.39 11.93
CA THR A 263 -0.83 -5.17 11.23
C THR A 263 -1.58 -6.11 12.16
N VAL A 264 -0.88 -6.82 13.06
CA VAL A 264 -1.50 -7.70 14.05
C VAL A 264 -2.44 -6.91 14.97
N ARG A 265 -2.10 -5.68 15.36
CA ARG A 265 -3.02 -4.79 16.09
C ARG A 265 -4.24 -4.40 15.26
N SER A 266 -4.10 -4.18 13.96
CA SER A 266 -5.25 -3.96 13.07
C SER A 266 -6.17 -5.18 12.97
N TYR A 267 -5.60 -6.40 12.97
CA TYR A 267 -6.41 -7.62 13.08
C TYR A 267 -7.17 -7.72 14.40
N PHE A 268 -6.58 -7.28 15.52
CA PHE A 268 -7.28 -7.28 16.80
C PHE A 268 -8.51 -6.39 16.78
N ALA A 269 -8.38 -5.16 16.26
CA ALA A 269 -9.52 -4.25 16.09
C ALA A 269 -10.60 -4.88 15.20
N TYR A 270 -10.22 -5.38 14.03
CA TYR A 270 -11.14 -6.03 13.09
C TYR A 270 -11.89 -7.23 13.70
N LEU A 271 -11.18 -8.14 14.38
CA LEU A 271 -11.76 -9.34 14.97
C LEU A 271 -12.62 -9.02 16.22
N GLU A 272 -12.27 -7.99 16.98
CA GLU A 272 -13.07 -7.51 18.10
C GLU A 272 -14.38 -6.87 17.63
N GLU A 273 -14.34 -6.03 16.60
CA GLU A 273 -15.54 -5.43 15.97
C GLU A 273 -16.48 -6.50 15.40
N LYS A 274 -15.92 -7.61 14.89
CA LYS A 274 -16.68 -8.79 14.46
C LYS A 274 -17.22 -9.64 15.62
N GLY A 275 -16.88 -9.31 16.87
CA GLY A 275 -17.30 -10.08 18.04
C GLY A 275 -16.67 -11.47 18.12
N LEU A 276 -15.48 -11.66 17.55
CA LEU A 276 -14.73 -12.93 17.58
C LEU A 276 -13.58 -12.88 18.59
N LEU A 277 -13.07 -11.68 18.87
CA LEU A 277 -12.01 -11.43 19.83
C LEU A 277 -12.52 -10.51 20.95
N ALA A 278 -11.87 -10.54 22.10
CA ALA A 278 -12.07 -9.60 23.20
C ALA A 278 -10.73 -9.26 23.83
N HIS A 279 -10.58 -8.01 24.27
CA HIS A 279 -9.47 -7.62 25.12
C HIS A 279 -9.84 -7.64 26.62
N GLU A 280 -8.82 -7.83 27.47
CA GLU A 280 -8.89 -7.65 28.91
C GLU A 280 -7.58 -7.01 29.40
N VAL A 281 -7.64 -6.23 30.49
CA VAL A 281 -6.43 -5.73 31.17
C VAL A 281 -6.25 -6.49 32.48
N CYS A 282 -5.30 -7.42 32.49
CA CYS A 282 -4.98 -8.26 33.65
C CYS A 282 -3.60 -7.91 34.19
N GLU A 283 -3.50 -7.53 35.46
CA GLU A 283 -2.22 -7.17 36.10
C GLU A 283 -1.43 -6.12 35.28
N ASN A 284 -2.14 -5.10 34.78
CA ASN A 284 -1.61 -4.06 33.88
C ASN A 284 -1.08 -4.57 32.52
N ARG A 285 -1.53 -5.74 32.06
CA ARG A 285 -1.21 -6.27 30.72
C ARG A 285 -2.48 -6.32 29.88
N LEU A 286 -2.44 -5.70 28.71
CA LEU A 286 -3.46 -5.89 27.68
C LEU A 286 -3.30 -7.29 27.07
N VAL A 287 -4.32 -8.12 27.19
CA VAL A 287 -4.37 -9.46 26.61
C VAL A 287 -5.59 -9.61 25.73
N TRP A 288 -5.46 -10.44 24.70
CA TRP A 288 -6.51 -10.78 23.75
C TRP A 288 -6.91 -12.24 23.91
N ARG A 289 -8.21 -12.49 23.86
CA ARG A 289 -8.79 -13.83 23.90
C ARG A 289 -9.88 -13.99 22.86
N THR A 290 -9.97 -15.17 22.27
CA THR A 290 -11.08 -15.56 21.40
C THR A 290 -12.34 -15.67 22.24
N ARG A 291 -13.45 -15.14 21.72
CA ARG A 291 -14.76 -15.32 22.35
C ARG A 291 -15.23 -16.75 22.08
N GLU A 292 -15.48 -17.50 23.13
CA GLU A 292 -16.20 -18.77 23.00
C GLU A 292 -17.62 -18.44 22.53
N GLY A 293 -18.06 -19.05 21.43
CA GLY A 293 -19.25 -18.61 20.71
C GLY A 293 -20.50 -18.51 21.60
N CYS A 294 -21.24 -17.41 21.48
CA CYS A 294 -22.70 -17.52 21.48
C CYS A 294 -23.05 -18.37 20.25
N ALA A 295 -23.32 -19.65 20.47
CA ALA A 295 -24.05 -20.47 19.52
C ALA A 295 -25.47 -19.92 19.33
#